data_AF-E0UNW7-F1
#
_entry.id   AF-E0UNW7-F1
#
_cell.length_a   1.000
_cell.length_b   1.000
_cell.length_c   1.000
_cell.angle_alpha   90.00
_cell.angle_beta   90.00
_cell.angle_gamma   90.00
#
_symmetry.space_group_name_H-M   'P 1'
#
loop_
_entity.id
_entity.type
_entity.pdbx_description
1 polymer ?
#
loop_
_entity_poly.entity_id
_entity_poly.type
_entity_poly.pdbx_seq_one_letter_code
_entity_poly.pdbx_strand_id
1 'polypeptide(L)'
;MAQDTLYVIGIGGTGAKCLEAILQMAGVGLFTEDQIKMLFVDADETNGNLERARGSLKIYRRGYDLLKSEQRACQWMQTELYSYTPDLWSPFGNTKINKDLESFFGYNNLIQNDPELGNLFDVLYTEDERKANLDVGFRGRPSIGAAIMSRLDLNNLDEQPWSSLIAQIKGDTGGSKKPKVFLCGSIFGGTGAAGLPTLGRLIDNKLNEENIRGSVKIACLFVLPYFQFQPTGKVANQEVYASCDQFLLNTEAALRYYRDQNQYFDKVYLLGNQNFSEYKFSIGKNTQRNEPHFIELYAALAARHFLLYAQKEQGKVVLASRQDGQKLSWGDLPEMAEVQANLVTGVRFAYVWLSNILPELMMAQKVGVAAFRRGAPWFEQFFNPEHGALGKLLDKKGQELPSLNDASEQQAIEIVTAWCEDYLRWVREIHECALGEIELFRTGPFKNFDGQIGGQYLRDLVLGDSREEGRKQQDEIQKIKEKLNPKALELAAPNTGTVGLAKALYVLCQW
;
A
#
# COMPACT_ATOMS: atom_id res chain seq x y z
N MET A 1 -24.30 11.02 6.82
CA MET A 1 -23.99 10.73 5.41
C MET A 1 -23.79 9.22 5.28
N ALA A 2 -24.06 8.62 4.12
CA ALA A 2 -23.76 7.22 3.90
C ALA A 2 -22.23 7.01 4.01
N GLN A 3 -21.78 6.05 4.82
CA GLN A 3 -20.35 5.71 4.94
C GLN A 3 -20.00 4.75 3.79
N ASP A 4 -18.97 5.07 3.02
CA ASP A 4 -18.51 4.18 1.97
C ASP A 4 -17.61 3.10 2.60
N THR A 5 -17.63 1.89 2.05
CA THR A 5 -16.64 0.85 2.39
C THR A 5 -15.90 0.47 1.11
N LEU A 6 -14.57 0.52 1.14
CA LEU A 6 -13.74 0.13 0.00
C LEU A 6 -13.13 -1.27 0.24
N TYR A 7 -13.45 -2.23 -0.61
CA TYR A 7 -12.85 -3.55 -0.66
C TYR A 7 -11.78 -3.56 -1.74
N VAL A 8 -10.51 -3.62 -1.35
CA VAL A 8 -9.37 -3.58 -2.27
C VAL A 8 -8.75 -4.97 -2.39
N ILE A 9 -8.67 -5.49 -3.62
CA ILE A 9 -8.13 -6.81 -3.91
C ILE A 9 -6.87 -6.63 -4.78
N GLY A 10 -5.71 -6.93 -4.20
CA GLY A 10 -4.41 -6.83 -4.86
C GLY A 10 -3.98 -8.17 -5.45
N ILE A 11 -3.87 -8.25 -6.77
CA ILE A 11 -3.65 -9.51 -7.50
C ILE A 11 -2.24 -9.55 -8.11
N GLY A 12 -1.45 -10.53 -7.67
CA GLY A 12 -0.03 -10.73 -7.99
C GLY A 12 0.88 -9.70 -7.35
N GLY A 13 2.20 -9.82 -7.60
CA GLY A 13 3.21 -8.91 -7.06
C GLY A 13 2.96 -7.41 -7.36
N THR A 14 2.48 -7.05 -8.56
CA THR A 14 2.10 -5.66 -8.86
C THR A 14 0.88 -5.21 -8.07
N GLY A 15 -0.12 -6.09 -7.89
CA GLY A 15 -1.28 -5.80 -7.04
C GLY A 15 -0.87 -5.56 -5.59
N ALA A 16 0.07 -6.35 -5.05
CA ALA A 16 0.63 -6.12 -3.71
C ALA A 16 1.28 -4.74 -3.57
N LYS A 17 2.07 -4.29 -4.57
CA LYS A 17 2.65 -2.93 -4.58
C LYS A 17 1.58 -1.83 -4.66
N CYS A 18 0.48 -2.07 -5.37
CA CYS A 18 -0.65 -1.13 -5.40
C CYS A 18 -1.32 -1.01 -4.01
N LEU A 19 -1.51 -2.13 -3.31
CA LEU A 19 -2.00 -2.12 -1.92
C LEU A 19 -1.02 -1.39 -1.01
N GLU A 20 0.29 -1.63 -1.12
CA GLU A 20 1.32 -0.89 -0.39
C GLU A 20 1.15 0.62 -0.56
N ALA A 21 0.99 1.11 -1.80
CA ALA A 21 0.77 2.54 -2.04
C ALA A 21 -0.54 3.06 -1.42
N ILE A 22 -1.63 2.28 -1.46
CA ILE A 22 -2.90 2.65 -0.79
C ILE A 22 -2.69 2.78 0.73
N LEU A 23 -1.91 1.89 1.35
CA LEU A 23 -1.57 1.95 2.78
C LEU A 23 -0.83 3.24 3.12
N GLN A 24 0.19 3.60 2.33
CA GLN A 24 1.00 4.80 2.59
C GLN A 24 0.15 6.07 2.46
N MET A 25 -0.71 6.11 1.44
CA MET A 25 -1.64 7.22 1.21
C MET A 25 -2.71 7.33 2.30
N ALA A 26 -3.26 6.20 2.77
CA ALA A 26 -4.14 6.17 3.94
C ALA A 26 -3.40 6.62 5.22
N GLY A 27 -2.09 6.41 5.29
CA GLY A 27 -1.24 6.78 6.42
C GLY A 27 -1.18 8.28 6.60
N VAL A 28 -1.12 9.02 5.49
CA VAL A 28 -1.07 10.48 5.48
C VAL A 28 -2.45 11.15 5.41
N GLY A 29 -3.53 10.41 5.65
CA GLY A 29 -4.87 10.98 5.71
C GLY A 29 -5.52 11.26 4.34
N LEU A 30 -4.97 10.72 3.24
CA LEU A 30 -5.58 10.81 1.91
C LEU A 30 -6.73 9.83 1.69
N PHE A 31 -7.10 9.06 2.70
CA PHE A 31 -8.37 8.34 2.72
C PHE A 31 -9.20 8.88 3.90
N THR A 32 -10.52 8.95 3.70
CA THR A 32 -11.51 9.46 4.66
C THR A 32 -11.70 8.48 5.83
N GLU A 33 -12.65 8.76 6.73
CA GLU A 33 -13.11 7.85 7.82
C GLU A 33 -13.83 6.58 7.31
N ASP A 34 -13.80 6.35 6.00
CA ASP A 34 -14.33 5.14 5.38
C ASP A 34 -13.41 3.95 5.67
N GLN A 35 -14.00 2.78 5.85
CA GLN A 35 -13.23 1.56 6.11
C GLN A 35 -12.68 1.01 4.80
N ILE A 36 -11.39 0.66 4.78
CA ILE A 36 -10.76 -0.06 3.67
C ILE A 36 -10.48 -1.50 4.11
N LYS A 37 -10.99 -2.46 3.35
CA LYS A 37 -10.85 -3.89 3.57
C LYS A 37 -9.92 -4.45 2.49
N MET A 38 -8.80 -5.02 2.87
CA MET A 38 -7.77 -5.48 1.94
C MET A 38 -7.67 -6.99 1.88
N LEU A 39 -7.56 -7.53 0.67
CA LEU A 39 -7.25 -8.92 0.40
C LEU A 39 -6.11 -9.03 -0.61
N PHE A 40 -5.09 -9.81 -0.28
CA PHE A 40 -4.02 -10.15 -1.21
C PHE A 40 -4.37 -11.45 -1.96
N VAL A 41 -4.05 -11.49 -3.24
CA VAL A 41 -4.16 -12.67 -4.08
C VAL A 41 -2.84 -12.90 -4.78
N ASP A 42 -2.15 -14.00 -4.48
CA ASP A 42 -0.95 -14.38 -5.23
C ASP A 42 -0.80 -15.90 -5.29
N ALA A 43 -0.33 -16.40 -6.44
CA ALA A 43 0.08 -17.79 -6.58
C ALA A 43 1.45 -18.04 -5.94
N ASP A 44 2.31 -17.02 -5.91
CA ASP A 44 3.56 -17.04 -5.13
C ASP A 44 3.33 -16.49 -3.73
N GLU A 45 3.06 -17.39 -2.79
CA GLU A 45 2.75 -17.05 -1.39
C GLU A 45 3.90 -16.39 -0.63
N THR A 46 5.10 -16.43 -1.21
CA THR A 46 6.36 -15.97 -0.63
C THR A 46 6.95 -14.81 -1.43
N ASN A 47 6.15 -14.15 -2.28
CA ASN A 47 6.62 -13.06 -3.11
C ASN A 47 7.18 -11.89 -2.27
N GLY A 48 8.38 -11.41 -2.58
CA GLY A 48 9.03 -10.36 -1.81
C GLY A 48 8.27 -9.02 -1.79
N ASN A 49 7.51 -8.70 -2.85
CA ASN A 49 6.62 -7.53 -2.88
C ASN A 49 5.42 -7.72 -1.94
N LEU A 50 4.83 -8.92 -1.93
CA LEU A 50 3.74 -9.29 -1.04
C LEU A 50 4.16 -9.21 0.42
N GLU A 51 5.33 -9.76 0.76
CA GLU A 51 5.89 -9.68 2.10
C GLU A 51 6.12 -8.22 2.55
N ARG A 52 6.60 -7.35 1.65
CA ARG A 52 6.76 -5.91 1.95
C ARG A 52 5.40 -5.26 2.25
N ALA A 53 4.42 -5.43 1.37
CA ALA A 53 3.10 -4.84 1.53
C ALA A 53 2.41 -5.30 2.82
N ARG A 54 2.51 -6.59 3.17
CA ARG A 54 2.01 -7.14 4.44
C ARG A 54 2.77 -6.57 5.65
N GLY A 55 4.06 -6.28 5.51
CA GLY A 55 4.86 -5.56 6.50
C GLY A 55 4.32 -4.16 6.77
N SER A 56 4.15 -3.35 5.72
CA SER A 56 3.56 -2.01 5.81
C SER A 56 2.14 -2.04 6.41
N LEU A 57 1.33 -3.05 6.08
CA LEU A 57 -0.01 -3.21 6.65
C LEU A 57 0.04 -3.47 8.17
N LYS A 58 0.98 -4.30 8.64
CA LYS A 58 1.18 -4.54 10.08
C LYS A 58 1.63 -3.26 10.80
N ILE A 59 2.55 -2.51 10.20
CA ILE A 59 3.01 -1.22 10.74
C ILE A 59 1.83 -0.25 10.85
N TYR A 60 1.04 -0.10 9.79
CA TYR A 60 -0.14 0.75 9.79
C TYR A 60 -1.12 0.35 10.89
N ARG A 61 -1.51 -0.93 10.97
CA ARG A 61 -2.52 -1.38 11.94
C ARG A 61 -2.09 -1.12 13.38
N ARG A 62 -0.81 -1.34 13.71
CA ARG A 62 -0.25 -1.00 15.03
C ARG A 62 -0.37 0.50 15.32
N GLY A 63 -0.07 1.35 14.34
CA GLY A 63 -0.20 2.81 14.47
C GLY A 63 -1.66 3.27 14.57
N TYR A 64 -2.56 2.68 13.78
CA TYR A 64 -4.00 2.93 13.83
C TYR A 64 -4.57 2.60 15.22
N ASP A 65 -4.23 1.42 15.77
CA ASP A 65 -4.69 0.99 17.10
C ASP A 65 -4.15 1.90 18.21
N LEU A 66 -2.92 2.41 18.05
CA LEU A 66 -2.30 3.38 18.97
C LEU A 66 -3.03 4.74 18.97
N LEU A 67 -3.56 5.17 17.82
CA LEU A 67 -4.24 6.46 17.63
C LEU A 67 -5.76 6.39 17.83
N LYS A 68 -6.32 5.18 17.92
CA LYS A 68 -7.76 4.95 18.04
C LYS A 68 -8.31 5.65 19.29
N SER A 69 -9.26 6.55 19.10
CA SER A 69 -9.91 7.34 20.15
C SER A 69 -11.33 7.73 19.75
N GLU A 70 -12.16 8.08 20.73
CA GLU A 70 -13.56 8.47 20.50
C GLU A 70 -13.70 9.79 19.71
N GLN A 71 -12.68 10.66 19.76
CA GLN A 71 -12.64 11.95 19.08
C GLN A 71 -11.46 11.99 18.10
N ARG A 72 -11.70 11.52 16.87
CA ARG A 72 -10.66 11.45 15.85
C ARG A 72 -10.49 12.81 15.15
N ALA A 73 -9.58 13.64 15.67
CA ALA A 73 -9.30 14.98 15.13
C ALA A 73 -8.02 15.06 14.27
N CYS A 74 -7.19 14.00 14.26
CA CYS A 74 -5.93 13.96 13.50
C CYS A 74 -6.11 13.14 12.22
N GLN A 75 -5.74 13.69 11.07
CA GLN A 75 -5.82 13.01 9.77
C GLN A 75 -4.83 11.85 9.62
N TRP A 76 -3.74 11.88 10.39
CA TRP A 76 -2.73 10.82 10.39
C TRP A 76 -3.34 9.48 10.80
N MET A 77 -3.23 8.48 9.91
CA MET A 77 -3.79 7.13 10.09
C MET A 77 -5.25 7.10 10.54
N GLN A 78 -6.09 7.99 10.00
CA GLN A 78 -7.50 8.07 10.38
C GLN A 78 -8.37 6.96 9.79
N THR A 79 -7.92 6.29 8.73
CA THR A 79 -8.69 5.31 7.97
C THR A 79 -8.58 3.92 8.58
N GLU A 80 -9.71 3.25 8.85
CA GLU A 80 -9.67 1.88 9.37
C GLU A 80 -9.28 0.89 8.27
N LEU A 81 -8.17 0.18 8.49
CA LEU A 81 -7.70 -0.86 7.58
C LEU A 81 -7.96 -2.25 8.15
N TYR A 82 -8.86 -2.96 7.50
CA TYR A 82 -9.18 -4.34 7.82
C TYR A 82 -8.45 -5.29 6.88
N SER A 83 -7.94 -6.39 7.44
CA SER A 83 -7.32 -7.48 6.71
C SER A 83 -8.05 -8.77 7.03
N TYR A 84 -8.35 -9.56 6.01
CA TYR A 84 -8.96 -10.89 6.19
C TYR A 84 -8.02 -11.87 6.90
N THR A 85 -8.57 -12.98 7.38
CA THR A 85 -7.81 -14.10 7.94
C THR A 85 -8.27 -15.38 7.26
N PRO A 86 -7.47 -16.01 6.38
CA PRO A 86 -6.14 -15.54 5.92
C PRO A 86 -6.23 -14.22 5.13
N ASP A 87 -5.16 -13.42 5.17
CA ASP A 87 -5.03 -12.14 4.43
C ASP A 87 -4.58 -12.33 2.98
N LEU A 88 -4.14 -13.54 2.65
CA LEU A 88 -3.71 -13.99 1.34
C LEU A 88 -4.59 -15.15 0.87
N TRP A 89 -5.08 -15.07 -0.36
CA TRP A 89 -5.62 -16.21 -1.08
C TRP A 89 -4.67 -16.63 -2.20
N SER A 90 -4.46 -17.93 -2.36
CA SER A 90 -3.67 -18.53 -3.43
C SER A 90 -4.48 -19.63 -4.11
N PRO A 91 -4.47 -19.73 -5.46
CA PRO A 91 -5.06 -20.88 -6.15
C PRO A 91 -4.40 -22.21 -5.76
N PHE A 92 -3.22 -22.17 -5.14
CA PHE A 92 -2.50 -23.33 -4.63
C PHE A 92 -2.50 -23.43 -3.10
N GLY A 93 -3.32 -22.66 -2.38
CA GLY A 93 -3.29 -22.63 -0.91
C GLY A 93 -3.54 -24.00 -0.25
N ASN A 94 -4.27 -24.89 -0.93
CA ASN A 94 -4.53 -26.26 -0.49
C ASN A 94 -3.56 -27.30 -1.08
N THR A 95 -2.64 -26.88 -1.97
CA THR A 95 -1.70 -27.76 -2.69
C THR A 95 -0.30 -27.60 -2.12
N LYS A 96 0.18 -28.61 -1.37
CA LYS A 96 1.49 -28.55 -0.69
C LYS A 96 2.67 -29.07 -1.51
N ILE A 97 2.42 -29.93 -2.50
CA ILE A 97 3.42 -30.57 -3.35
C ILE A 97 2.95 -30.53 -4.81
N ASN A 98 3.89 -30.57 -5.75
CA ASN A 98 3.64 -30.64 -7.19
C ASN A 98 2.72 -29.51 -7.70
N LYS A 99 3.11 -28.26 -7.44
CA LYS A 99 2.46 -27.08 -8.02
C LYS A 99 2.90 -26.90 -9.46
N ASP A 100 2.35 -27.72 -10.34
CA ASP A 100 2.59 -27.71 -11.79
C ASP A 100 1.26 -27.96 -12.53
N LEU A 101 1.23 -27.69 -13.84
CA LEU A 101 0.01 -27.83 -14.63
C LEU A 101 -0.41 -29.30 -14.79
N GLU A 102 0.55 -30.23 -14.92
CA GLU A 102 0.25 -31.66 -15.07
C GLU A 102 -0.54 -32.18 -13.86
N SER A 103 -0.07 -31.86 -12.66
CA SER A 103 -0.70 -32.26 -11.41
C SER A 103 -2.04 -31.55 -11.21
N PHE A 104 -2.11 -30.25 -11.53
CA PHE A 104 -3.33 -29.46 -11.38
C PHE A 104 -4.47 -29.95 -12.27
N PHE A 105 -4.16 -30.39 -13.50
CA PHE A 105 -5.16 -30.93 -14.42
C PHE A 105 -5.32 -32.45 -14.35
N GLY A 106 -4.54 -33.13 -13.51
CA GLY A 106 -4.54 -34.60 -13.44
C GLY A 106 -4.13 -35.24 -14.76
N TYR A 107 -3.10 -34.72 -15.42
CA TYR A 107 -2.67 -35.08 -16.77
C TYR A 107 -2.49 -36.59 -16.98
N ASN A 108 -1.89 -37.28 -16.01
CA ASN A 108 -1.74 -38.74 -16.06
C ASN A 108 -3.09 -39.46 -16.16
N ASN A 109 -4.14 -38.95 -15.49
CA ASN A 109 -5.49 -39.51 -15.59
C ASN A 109 -6.15 -39.13 -16.93
N LEU A 110 -5.87 -37.94 -17.47
CA LEU A 110 -6.37 -37.52 -18.77
C LEU A 110 -5.86 -38.44 -19.87
N ILE A 111 -4.55 -38.64 -19.99
CA ILE A 111 -4.00 -39.52 -21.05
C ILE A 111 -4.51 -40.95 -20.92
N GLN A 112 -4.70 -41.46 -19.69
CA GLN A 112 -5.14 -42.83 -19.47
C GLN A 112 -6.62 -43.04 -19.80
N ASN A 113 -7.49 -42.11 -19.41
CA ASN A 113 -8.94 -42.29 -19.50
C ASN A 113 -9.57 -41.55 -20.69
N ASP A 114 -8.93 -40.49 -21.18
CA ASP A 114 -9.35 -39.68 -22.32
C ASP A 114 -8.13 -39.20 -23.15
N PRO A 115 -7.58 -40.09 -23.99
CA PRO A 115 -6.37 -39.79 -24.76
C PRO A 115 -6.52 -38.59 -25.69
N GLU A 116 -7.73 -38.28 -26.15
CA GLU A 116 -7.99 -37.14 -27.03
C GLU A 116 -7.83 -35.82 -26.28
N LEU A 117 -8.36 -35.71 -25.06
CA LEU A 117 -8.12 -34.57 -24.18
C LEU A 117 -6.65 -34.47 -23.76
N GLY A 118 -5.98 -35.59 -23.52
CA GLY A 118 -4.53 -35.64 -23.27
C GLY A 118 -3.73 -35.03 -24.42
N ASN A 119 -4.00 -35.45 -25.66
CA ASN A 119 -3.36 -34.93 -26.86
C ASN A 119 -3.65 -33.43 -27.08
N LEU A 120 -4.88 -32.97 -26.79
CA LEU A 120 -5.19 -31.54 -26.85
C LEU A 120 -4.39 -30.74 -25.82
N PHE A 121 -4.23 -31.27 -24.61
CA PHE A 121 -3.39 -30.65 -23.58
C PHE A 121 -1.92 -30.55 -24.02
N ASP A 122 -1.41 -31.59 -24.69
CA ASP A 122 -0.07 -31.62 -25.28
C ASP A 122 0.15 -30.56 -26.37
N VAL A 123 -0.88 -30.26 -27.15
CA VAL A 123 -0.84 -29.21 -28.19
C VAL A 123 -0.87 -27.81 -27.59
N LEU A 124 -1.60 -27.61 -26.48
CA LEU A 124 -1.81 -26.29 -25.88
C LEU A 124 -0.64 -25.81 -25.02
N TYR A 125 0.09 -26.73 -24.38
CA TYR A 125 1.19 -26.41 -23.46
C TYR A 125 2.41 -27.24 -23.79
N THR A 126 3.60 -26.65 -23.82
CA THR A 126 4.83 -27.44 -24.00
C THR A 126 5.15 -28.28 -22.77
N GLU A 127 5.99 -29.30 -22.91
CA GLU A 127 6.42 -30.13 -21.77
C GLU A 127 7.05 -29.27 -20.65
N ASP A 128 7.89 -28.29 -21.02
CA ASP A 128 8.50 -27.37 -20.07
C ASP A 128 7.47 -26.50 -19.34
N GLU A 129 6.42 -26.03 -20.03
CA GLU A 129 5.33 -25.26 -19.40
C GLU A 129 4.49 -26.12 -18.47
N ARG A 130 4.23 -27.37 -18.86
CA ARG A 130 3.42 -28.30 -18.08
C ARG A 130 4.08 -28.66 -16.75
N LYS A 131 5.40 -28.86 -16.77
CA LYS A 131 6.23 -29.27 -15.61
C LYS A 131 6.87 -28.10 -14.86
N ALA A 132 6.68 -26.86 -15.32
CA ALA A 132 7.25 -25.69 -14.66
C ALA A 132 6.74 -25.59 -13.22
N ASN A 133 7.66 -25.34 -12.28
CA ASN A 133 7.27 -25.10 -10.89
C ASN A 133 6.55 -23.74 -10.76
N LEU A 134 5.30 -23.77 -10.33
CA LEU A 134 4.41 -22.61 -10.19
C LEU A 134 4.39 -22.02 -8.77
N ASP A 135 5.24 -22.53 -7.87
CA ASP A 135 5.52 -21.93 -6.56
C ASP A 135 6.03 -20.48 -6.67
N VAL A 136 6.66 -20.14 -7.79
CA VAL A 136 7.17 -18.79 -8.11
C VAL A 136 6.13 -17.95 -8.88
N GLY A 137 4.86 -18.37 -8.86
CA GLY A 137 3.78 -17.79 -9.65
C GLY A 137 3.83 -18.24 -11.12
N PHE A 138 2.98 -17.63 -11.96
CA PHE A 138 2.83 -18.06 -13.36
C PHE A 138 3.92 -17.54 -14.31
N ARG A 139 5.06 -17.09 -13.77
CA ARG A 139 6.29 -16.73 -14.52
C ARG A 139 6.09 -15.85 -15.75
N GLY A 140 5.17 -14.88 -15.66
CA GLY A 140 4.86 -13.97 -16.79
C GLY A 140 4.15 -14.63 -17.98
N ARG A 141 3.54 -15.80 -17.80
CA ARG A 141 2.75 -16.50 -18.82
C ARG A 141 1.26 -16.45 -18.47
N PRO A 142 0.50 -15.52 -19.04
CA PRO A 142 -0.93 -15.42 -18.80
C PRO A 142 -1.71 -16.68 -19.20
N SER A 143 -1.25 -17.46 -20.18
CA SER A 143 -1.89 -18.71 -20.63
C SER A 143 -1.95 -19.77 -19.51
N ILE A 144 -0.81 -20.05 -18.86
CA ILE A 144 -0.72 -20.96 -17.70
C ILE A 144 -1.64 -20.47 -16.60
N GLY A 145 -1.56 -19.18 -16.27
CA GLY A 145 -2.39 -18.59 -15.24
C GLY A 145 -3.88 -18.68 -15.55
N ALA A 146 -4.28 -18.40 -16.79
CA ALA A 146 -5.66 -18.47 -17.22
C ALA A 146 -6.21 -19.89 -17.14
N ALA A 147 -5.39 -20.91 -17.47
CA ALA A 147 -5.76 -22.31 -17.30
C ALA A 147 -6.08 -22.64 -15.83
N ILE A 148 -5.19 -22.27 -14.91
CA ILE A 148 -5.37 -22.52 -13.48
C ILE A 148 -6.57 -21.76 -12.94
N MET A 149 -6.67 -20.47 -13.28
CA MET A 149 -7.78 -19.63 -12.89
C MET A 149 -9.11 -20.09 -13.51
N SER A 150 -9.12 -20.80 -14.64
CA SER A 150 -10.34 -21.33 -15.26
C SER A 150 -10.99 -22.47 -14.49
N ARG A 151 -10.21 -23.16 -13.64
CA ARG A 151 -10.75 -24.16 -12.71
C ARG A 151 -11.41 -23.53 -11.49
N LEU A 152 -11.24 -22.21 -11.30
CA LEU A 152 -11.96 -21.51 -10.25
C LEU A 152 -13.42 -21.36 -10.64
N ASP A 153 -14.29 -21.82 -9.75
CA ASP A 153 -15.73 -21.66 -9.86
C ASP A 153 -16.28 -20.82 -8.70
N LEU A 154 -17.60 -20.68 -8.65
CA LEU A 154 -18.27 -19.93 -7.58
C LEU A 154 -18.12 -20.60 -6.21
N ASN A 155 -17.89 -21.91 -6.15
CA ASN A 155 -17.71 -22.63 -4.89
C ASN A 155 -16.39 -22.23 -4.21
N ASN A 156 -15.37 -21.86 -4.99
CA ASN A 156 -14.14 -21.29 -4.42
C ASN A 156 -14.39 -19.99 -3.66
N LEU A 157 -15.45 -19.25 -4.00
CA LEU A 157 -15.85 -18.03 -3.27
C LEU A 157 -16.64 -18.32 -1.99
N ASP A 158 -17.01 -19.57 -1.74
CA ASP A 158 -17.61 -20.02 -0.47
C ASP A 158 -16.55 -20.42 0.57
N GLU A 159 -15.29 -20.53 0.17
CA GLU A 159 -14.16 -20.79 1.05
C GLU A 159 -13.54 -19.50 1.60
N GLN A 160 -12.82 -19.60 2.73
CA GLN A 160 -12.07 -18.46 3.27
C GLN A 160 -10.89 -18.12 2.35
N PRO A 161 -10.54 -16.83 2.16
CA PRO A 161 -11.15 -15.66 2.81
C PRO A 161 -12.34 -15.06 2.05
N TRP A 162 -12.71 -15.61 0.88
CA TRP A 162 -13.74 -15.07 0.01
C TRP A 162 -15.13 -15.09 0.65
N SER A 163 -15.51 -16.14 1.37
CA SER A 163 -16.83 -16.17 2.02
C SER A 163 -16.98 -15.07 3.06
N SER A 164 -15.93 -14.75 3.81
CA SER A 164 -15.93 -13.59 4.72
C SER A 164 -16.05 -12.27 3.98
N LEU A 165 -15.34 -12.13 2.85
CA LEU A 165 -15.40 -10.94 2.01
C LEU A 165 -16.81 -10.73 1.46
N ILE A 166 -17.41 -11.75 0.83
CA ILE A 166 -18.75 -11.68 0.25
C ILE A 166 -19.81 -11.45 1.33
N ALA A 167 -19.73 -12.15 2.47
CA ALA A 167 -20.65 -11.96 3.59
C ALA A 167 -20.59 -10.51 4.13
N GLN A 168 -19.38 -9.93 4.22
CA GLN A 168 -19.25 -8.54 4.63
C GLN A 168 -19.78 -7.56 3.59
N ILE A 169 -19.56 -7.80 2.29
CA ILE A 169 -20.17 -6.96 1.23
C ILE A 169 -21.68 -6.98 1.37
N LYS A 170 -22.28 -8.17 1.54
CA LYS A 170 -23.72 -8.35 1.76
C LYS A 170 -24.22 -7.64 3.03
N GLY A 171 -23.45 -7.69 4.11
CA GLY A 171 -23.77 -6.95 5.34
C GLY A 171 -23.76 -5.44 5.13
N ASP A 172 -22.79 -4.93 4.38
CA ASP A 172 -22.66 -3.49 4.09
C ASP A 172 -23.71 -3.00 3.07
N THR A 173 -24.31 -3.86 2.22
CA THR A 173 -25.43 -3.44 1.35
C THR A 173 -26.77 -3.29 2.08
N GLY A 174 -26.97 -3.97 3.20
CA GLY A 174 -28.21 -3.92 3.98
C GLY A 174 -28.39 -2.67 4.85
N GLY A 175 -27.34 -1.85 4.99
CA GLY A 175 -27.32 -0.64 5.83
C GLY A 175 -27.33 0.66 5.05
N SER A 176 -26.94 1.75 5.71
CA SER A 176 -26.70 3.06 5.06
C SER A 176 -25.35 3.15 4.35
N LYS A 177 -24.66 2.02 4.15
CA LYS A 177 -23.34 1.97 3.53
C LYS A 177 -23.43 1.68 2.04
N LYS A 178 -22.37 2.02 1.31
CA LYS A 178 -22.26 1.79 -0.13
C LYS A 178 -20.96 1.04 -0.43
N PRO A 179 -20.98 -0.30 -0.46
CA PRO A 179 -19.77 -1.07 -0.70
C PRO A 179 -19.25 -0.88 -2.13
N LYS A 180 -17.93 -0.69 -2.24
CA LYS A 180 -17.18 -0.51 -3.48
C LYS A 180 -16.07 -1.55 -3.53
N VAL A 181 -15.98 -2.31 -4.60
CA VAL A 181 -14.95 -3.33 -4.83
C VAL A 181 -13.96 -2.82 -5.86
N PHE A 182 -12.68 -2.77 -5.52
CA PHE A 182 -11.60 -2.29 -6.38
C PHE A 182 -10.54 -3.38 -6.54
N LEU A 183 -10.40 -3.91 -7.76
CA LEU A 183 -9.41 -4.92 -8.09
C LEU A 183 -8.20 -4.27 -8.76
N CYS A 184 -6.98 -4.59 -8.38
CA CYS A 184 -5.79 -4.05 -9.03
C CYS A 184 -4.71 -5.11 -9.24
N GLY A 185 -4.06 -5.06 -10.40
CA GLY A 185 -3.03 -6.00 -10.80
C GLY A 185 -2.43 -5.62 -12.15
N SER A 186 -1.31 -6.24 -12.51
CA SER A 186 -0.69 -6.01 -13.82
C SER A 186 -1.36 -6.84 -14.90
N ILE A 187 -1.51 -6.28 -16.10
CA ILE A 187 -2.03 -6.99 -17.29
C ILE A 187 -0.94 -7.79 -18.03
N PHE A 188 0.32 -7.58 -17.68
CA PHE A 188 1.49 -8.24 -18.29
C PHE A 188 2.14 -9.28 -17.36
N GLY A 189 1.83 -9.26 -16.07
CA GLY A 189 2.32 -10.23 -15.10
C GLY A 189 1.56 -11.55 -15.19
N GLY A 190 2.17 -12.66 -14.78
CA GLY A 190 1.52 -13.98 -14.83
C GLY A 190 0.23 -14.03 -13.98
N THR A 191 0.35 -13.84 -12.66
CA THR A 191 -0.79 -13.90 -11.72
C THR A 191 -1.78 -12.76 -11.93
N GLY A 192 -1.30 -11.54 -12.15
CA GLY A 192 -2.14 -10.35 -12.35
C GLY A 192 -3.03 -10.47 -13.60
N ALA A 193 -2.43 -10.83 -14.74
CA ALA A 193 -3.13 -10.86 -16.02
C ALA A 193 -4.20 -11.94 -16.05
N ALA A 194 -3.92 -13.11 -15.47
CA ALA A 194 -4.88 -14.20 -15.40
C ALA A 194 -5.94 -14.01 -14.30
N GLY A 195 -5.52 -13.52 -13.13
CA GLY A 195 -6.36 -13.47 -11.93
C GLY A 195 -7.37 -12.32 -11.95
N LEU A 196 -6.96 -11.11 -12.32
CA LEU A 196 -7.81 -9.91 -12.25
C LEU A 196 -9.14 -10.01 -13.01
N PRO A 197 -9.17 -10.37 -14.31
CA PRO A 197 -10.43 -10.49 -15.04
C PRO A 197 -11.29 -11.65 -14.52
N THR A 198 -10.65 -12.77 -14.18
CA THR A 198 -11.32 -13.99 -13.75
C THR A 198 -12.02 -13.77 -12.43
N LEU A 199 -11.30 -13.23 -11.45
CA LEU A 199 -11.85 -12.87 -10.14
C LEU A 199 -12.88 -11.75 -10.25
N GLY A 200 -12.67 -10.76 -11.10
CA GLY A 200 -13.67 -9.72 -11.37
C GLY A 200 -15.01 -10.30 -11.83
N ARG A 201 -14.97 -11.22 -12.81
CA ARG A 201 -16.15 -11.94 -13.29
C ARG A 201 -16.78 -12.83 -12.22
N LEU A 202 -15.98 -13.59 -11.47
CA LEU A 202 -16.48 -14.48 -10.43
C LEU A 202 -17.16 -13.70 -9.29
N ILE A 203 -16.58 -12.57 -8.87
CA ILE A 203 -17.17 -11.68 -7.87
C ILE A 203 -18.47 -11.08 -8.41
N ASP A 204 -18.48 -10.56 -9.64
CA ASP A 204 -19.70 -10.04 -10.26
C ASP A 204 -20.84 -11.08 -10.28
N ASN A 205 -20.54 -12.29 -10.74
CA ASN A 205 -21.47 -13.41 -10.76
C ASN A 205 -21.97 -13.78 -9.36
N LYS A 206 -21.08 -13.88 -8.35
CA LYS A 206 -21.45 -14.19 -6.97
C LYS A 206 -22.34 -13.10 -6.36
N LEU A 207 -22.06 -11.83 -6.64
CA LEU A 207 -22.89 -10.72 -6.18
C LEU A 207 -24.27 -10.70 -6.87
N ASN A 208 -24.37 -11.19 -8.11
CA ASN A 208 -25.65 -11.39 -8.80
C ASN A 208 -26.44 -12.56 -8.17
N GLU A 209 -25.78 -13.69 -7.89
CA GLU A 209 -26.37 -14.84 -7.19
C GLU A 209 -26.93 -14.44 -5.81
N GLU A 210 -26.19 -13.61 -5.08
CA GLU A 210 -26.60 -13.05 -3.79
C GLU A 210 -27.63 -11.92 -3.89
N ASN A 211 -28.07 -11.52 -5.10
CA ASN A 211 -29.02 -10.44 -5.38
C ASN A 211 -28.60 -9.05 -4.82
N ILE A 212 -27.29 -8.77 -4.75
CA ILE A 212 -26.76 -7.52 -4.20
C ILE A 212 -25.93 -6.71 -5.20
N ARG A 213 -25.66 -7.23 -6.40
CA ARG A 213 -24.83 -6.56 -7.42
C ARG A 213 -25.27 -5.12 -7.74
N GLY A 214 -26.58 -4.86 -7.76
CA GLY A 214 -27.11 -3.52 -8.02
C GLY A 214 -26.73 -2.45 -6.96
N SER A 215 -26.40 -2.89 -5.74
CA SER A 215 -26.01 -2.03 -4.62
C SER A 215 -24.49 -1.92 -4.44
N VAL A 216 -23.70 -2.67 -5.24
CA VAL A 216 -22.24 -2.72 -5.17
C VAL A 216 -21.66 -2.11 -6.44
N LYS A 217 -20.62 -1.28 -6.31
CA LYS A 217 -19.84 -0.82 -7.48
C LYS A 217 -18.54 -1.59 -7.57
N ILE A 218 -18.20 -2.06 -8.77
CA ILE A 218 -16.97 -2.83 -9.02
C ILE A 218 -16.10 -2.03 -9.99
N ALA A 219 -14.84 -1.80 -9.64
CA ALA A 219 -13.85 -1.23 -10.54
C ALA A 219 -12.61 -2.12 -10.61
N CYS A 220 -11.88 -2.00 -11.72
CA CYS A 220 -10.58 -2.61 -11.85
C CYS A 220 -9.52 -1.62 -12.34
N LEU A 221 -8.28 -1.88 -11.94
CA LEU A 221 -7.09 -1.18 -12.39
C LEU A 221 -6.13 -2.19 -13.04
N PHE A 222 -5.97 -2.07 -14.35
CA PHE A 222 -4.93 -2.76 -15.09
C PHE A 222 -3.67 -1.90 -15.13
N VAL A 223 -2.63 -2.35 -14.45
CA VAL A 223 -1.30 -1.76 -14.55
C VAL A 223 -0.63 -2.33 -15.81
N LEU A 224 -0.38 -1.45 -16.78
CA LEU A 224 0.37 -1.73 -18.00
C LEU A 224 1.86 -1.84 -17.67
N PRO A 225 2.69 -2.43 -18.55
CA PRO A 225 4.14 -2.53 -18.36
C PRO A 225 4.75 -1.18 -17.94
N TYR A 226 5.61 -1.21 -16.91
CA TYR A 226 6.31 -0.02 -16.39
C TYR A 226 7.72 -0.33 -15.89
N PHE A 227 8.16 -1.59 -15.99
CA PHE A 227 9.50 -2.01 -15.65
C PHE A 227 9.99 -3.09 -16.60
N GLN A 228 11.30 -3.25 -16.65
CA GLN A 228 12.00 -4.29 -17.39
C GLN A 228 13.12 -4.88 -16.54
N PHE A 229 13.59 -6.05 -16.91
CA PHE A 229 14.74 -6.71 -16.31
C PHE A 229 15.45 -7.55 -17.36
N GLN A 230 16.75 -7.75 -17.18
CA GLN A 230 17.56 -8.60 -18.05
C GLN A 230 17.87 -9.91 -17.32
N PRO A 231 17.53 -11.09 -17.87
CA PRO A 231 17.92 -12.36 -17.29
C PRO A 231 19.44 -12.45 -17.15
N THR A 232 19.92 -12.92 -16.00
CA THR A 232 21.36 -13.02 -15.72
C THR A 232 21.81 -14.46 -15.49
N GLY A 233 22.98 -14.84 -16.03
CA GLY A 233 23.66 -16.09 -15.72
C GLY A 233 23.09 -17.35 -16.39
N LYS A 234 23.32 -18.52 -15.78
CA LYS A 234 22.90 -19.85 -16.31
C LYS A 234 21.37 -20.03 -16.43
N VAL A 235 20.59 -19.20 -15.72
CA VAL A 235 19.12 -19.21 -15.71
C VAL A 235 18.53 -18.84 -17.07
N ALA A 236 19.25 -18.04 -17.87
CA ALA A 236 18.82 -17.67 -19.22
C ALA A 236 18.64 -18.88 -20.16
N ASN A 237 19.30 -20.01 -19.88
CA ASN A 237 19.36 -21.18 -20.76
C ASN A 237 18.55 -22.39 -20.29
N GLN A 238 17.92 -22.37 -19.11
CA GLN A 238 17.37 -23.60 -18.50
C GLN A 238 16.00 -23.47 -17.82
N GLU A 239 15.49 -22.27 -17.56
CA GLU A 239 14.20 -22.12 -16.88
C GLU A 239 13.19 -21.33 -17.70
N VAL A 240 11.92 -21.72 -17.62
CA VAL A 240 10.82 -20.88 -18.08
C VAL A 240 10.76 -19.63 -17.19
N TYR A 241 11.01 -18.44 -17.73
CA TYR A 241 10.92 -17.16 -17.01
C TYR A 241 10.06 -16.14 -17.77
N ALA A 242 9.71 -15.05 -17.09
CA ALA A 242 8.96 -13.94 -17.68
C ALA A 242 9.85 -13.16 -18.67
N SER A 243 9.49 -13.13 -19.95
CA SER A 243 10.22 -12.35 -20.96
C SER A 243 9.67 -10.92 -21.03
N CYS A 244 10.50 -9.94 -20.63
CA CYS A 244 10.13 -8.52 -20.72
C CYS A 244 9.81 -8.09 -22.16
N ASP A 245 10.51 -8.66 -23.15
CA ASP A 245 10.31 -8.37 -24.58
C ASP A 245 8.89 -8.71 -25.05
N GLN A 246 8.21 -9.64 -24.35
CA GLN A 246 6.84 -10.03 -24.65
C GLN A 246 5.80 -9.23 -23.88
N PHE A 247 6.17 -8.41 -22.90
CA PHE A 247 5.21 -7.70 -22.03
C PHE A 247 4.26 -6.80 -22.83
N LEU A 248 4.76 -6.06 -23.81
CA LEU A 248 3.94 -5.18 -24.64
C LEU A 248 2.98 -5.97 -25.53
N LEU A 249 3.45 -7.03 -26.20
CA LEU A 249 2.63 -7.89 -27.05
C LEU A 249 1.54 -8.62 -26.25
N ASN A 250 1.90 -9.18 -25.09
CA ASN A 250 0.96 -9.85 -24.19
C ASN A 250 -0.09 -8.86 -23.65
N THR A 251 0.33 -7.64 -23.34
CA THR A 251 -0.58 -6.57 -22.91
C THR A 251 -1.56 -6.20 -24.02
N GLU A 252 -1.08 -6.03 -25.26
CA GLU A 252 -1.94 -5.72 -26.39
C GLU A 252 -2.99 -6.82 -26.63
N ALA A 253 -2.56 -8.08 -26.64
CA ALA A 253 -3.45 -9.23 -26.81
C ALA A 253 -4.50 -9.29 -25.70
N ALA A 254 -4.09 -9.10 -24.44
CA ALA A 254 -4.98 -9.09 -23.29
C ALA A 254 -6.00 -7.93 -23.35
N LEU A 255 -5.56 -6.71 -23.70
CA LEU A 255 -6.44 -5.56 -23.86
C LEU A 255 -7.48 -5.75 -24.97
N ARG A 256 -7.09 -6.39 -26.09
CA ARG A 256 -8.04 -6.74 -27.17
C ARG A 256 -9.14 -7.68 -26.67
N TYR A 257 -8.79 -8.66 -25.84
CA TYR A 257 -9.76 -9.55 -25.20
C TYR A 257 -10.67 -8.78 -24.21
N TYR A 258 -10.10 -7.93 -23.34
CA TYR A 258 -10.89 -7.20 -22.34
C TYR A 258 -11.72 -6.05 -22.90
N ARG A 259 -11.42 -5.56 -24.10
CA ARG A 259 -12.32 -4.63 -24.80
C ARG A 259 -13.74 -5.19 -24.87
N ASP A 260 -13.84 -6.50 -25.10
CA ASP A 260 -15.12 -7.20 -25.29
C ASP A 260 -15.59 -7.94 -24.01
N GLN A 261 -14.74 -8.03 -22.97
CA GLN A 261 -14.97 -8.82 -21.75
C GLN A 261 -14.84 -7.98 -20.45
N ASN A 262 -15.23 -6.71 -20.47
CA ASN A 262 -15.17 -5.81 -19.31
C ASN A 262 -16.52 -5.52 -18.64
N GLN A 263 -17.62 -6.12 -19.12
CA GLN A 263 -18.99 -5.85 -18.66
C GLN A 263 -19.22 -6.04 -17.16
N TYR A 264 -18.34 -6.78 -16.49
CA TYR A 264 -18.38 -7.04 -15.04
C TYR A 264 -17.96 -5.83 -14.19
N PHE A 265 -17.31 -4.84 -14.79
CA PHE A 265 -16.78 -3.66 -14.10
C PHE A 265 -17.60 -2.40 -14.43
N ASP A 266 -17.95 -1.64 -13.40
CA ASP A 266 -18.55 -0.30 -13.54
C ASP A 266 -17.50 0.75 -13.98
N LYS A 267 -16.21 0.53 -13.67
CA LYS A 267 -15.11 1.43 -14.05
C LYS A 267 -13.80 0.68 -14.27
N VAL A 268 -13.08 1.03 -15.33
CA VAL A 268 -11.79 0.44 -15.68
C VAL A 268 -10.73 1.54 -15.73
N TYR A 269 -9.66 1.36 -14.97
CA TYR A 269 -8.48 2.22 -14.98
C TYR A 269 -7.34 1.51 -15.71
N LEU A 270 -6.63 2.23 -16.56
CA LEU A 270 -5.40 1.78 -17.22
C LEU A 270 -4.27 2.71 -16.79
N LEU A 271 -3.22 2.17 -16.18
CA LEU A 271 -2.05 2.95 -15.77
C LEU A 271 -0.78 2.33 -16.36
N GLY A 272 -0.04 3.10 -17.15
CA GLY A 272 1.22 2.66 -17.75
C GLY A 272 2.24 3.77 -17.76
N ASN A 273 3.51 3.39 -17.95
CA ASN A 273 4.59 4.33 -18.20
C ASN A 273 5.28 3.95 -19.50
N GLN A 274 5.57 4.93 -20.36
CA GLN A 274 6.32 4.68 -21.59
C GLN A 274 7.76 4.27 -21.30
N ASN A 275 8.33 4.78 -20.20
CA ASN A 275 9.69 4.48 -19.79
C ASN A 275 9.69 3.31 -18.79
N PHE A 276 10.50 2.27 -19.06
CA PHE A 276 10.59 1.09 -18.20
C PHE A 276 11.71 1.21 -17.17
N SER A 277 11.35 1.27 -15.89
CA SER A 277 12.35 1.19 -14.81
C SER A 277 13.09 -0.15 -14.86
N GLU A 278 14.41 -0.13 -14.69
CA GLU A 278 15.20 -1.36 -14.62
C GLU A 278 15.13 -1.96 -13.22
N TYR A 279 14.68 -3.20 -13.13
CA TYR A 279 14.71 -3.98 -11.89
C TYR A 279 15.71 -5.13 -11.98
N LYS A 280 16.21 -5.52 -10.80
CA LYS A 280 17.04 -6.72 -10.66
C LYS A 280 16.20 -7.94 -11.04
N PHE A 281 16.76 -8.79 -11.89
CA PHE A 281 16.10 -10.03 -12.29
C PHE A 281 15.88 -10.94 -11.08
N SER A 282 14.68 -11.50 -10.99
CA SER A 282 14.29 -12.50 -10.02
C SER A 282 13.32 -13.46 -10.68
N ILE A 283 13.41 -14.74 -10.31
CA ILE A 283 12.53 -15.81 -10.80
C ILE A 283 11.20 -15.81 -10.01
N GLY A 284 11.15 -15.15 -8.85
CA GLY A 284 10.01 -15.13 -7.93
C GLY A 284 10.46 -15.24 -6.47
N LYS A 285 9.55 -15.64 -5.59
CA LYS A 285 9.77 -15.81 -4.14
C LYS A 285 10.17 -14.49 -3.46
N ASN A 286 10.80 -14.62 -2.30
CA ASN A 286 11.24 -13.49 -1.48
C ASN A 286 12.28 -12.60 -2.18
N THR A 287 12.96 -13.12 -3.21
CA THR A 287 13.92 -12.36 -4.02
C THR A 287 13.24 -11.39 -4.99
N GLN A 288 11.97 -11.61 -5.34
CA GLN A 288 11.20 -10.67 -6.15
C GLN A 288 10.66 -9.55 -5.27
N ARG A 289 11.53 -8.58 -4.95
CA ARG A 289 11.23 -7.42 -4.12
C ARG A 289 11.60 -6.15 -4.88
N ASN A 290 10.78 -5.80 -5.86
CA ASN A 290 11.01 -4.65 -6.73
C ASN A 290 10.76 -3.37 -5.95
N GLU A 291 11.60 -2.35 -6.11
CA GLU A 291 11.39 -1.08 -5.42
C GLU A 291 10.05 -0.41 -5.82
N PRO A 292 9.36 0.27 -4.90
CA PRO A 292 8.21 1.11 -5.19
C PRO A 292 8.42 2.00 -6.41
N HIS A 293 7.37 2.16 -7.21
CA HIS A 293 7.36 2.97 -8.42
C HIS A 293 6.27 4.04 -8.33
N PHE A 294 6.50 5.22 -8.91
CA PHE A 294 5.50 6.30 -8.89
C PHE A 294 4.15 5.90 -9.53
N ILE A 295 4.13 4.93 -10.44
CA ILE A 295 2.88 4.39 -11.00
C ILE A 295 1.97 3.80 -9.91
N GLU A 296 2.55 3.26 -8.83
CA GLU A 296 1.76 2.74 -7.71
C GLU A 296 1.14 3.86 -6.87
N LEU A 297 1.78 5.04 -6.79
CA LEU A 297 1.12 6.24 -6.25
C LEU A 297 -0.14 6.58 -7.07
N TYR A 298 -0.06 6.54 -8.41
CA TYR A 298 -1.24 6.73 -9.26
C TYR A 298 -2.29 5.62 -9.08
N ALA A 299 -1.87 4.38 -8.78
CA ALA A 299 -2.79 3.29 -8.47
C ALA A 299 -3.59 3.58 -7.19
N ALA A 300 -2.94 4.12 -6.16
CA ALA A 300 -3.61 4.56 -4.94
C ALA A 300 -4.56 5.74 -5.18
N LEU A 301 -4.16 6.69 -6.03
CA LEU A 301 -5.02 7.82 -6.44
C LEU A 301 -6.22 7.34 -7.26
N ALA A 302 -6.09 6.30 -8.08
CA ALA A 302 -7.22 5.67 -8.78
C ALA A 302 -8.21 5.01 -7.82
N ALA A 303 -7.71 4.34 -6.76
CA ALA A 303 -8.55 3.77 -5.71
C ALA A 303 -9.29 4.86 -4.91
N ARG A 304 -8.61 5.94 -4.55
CA ARG A 304 -9.22 7.13 -3.92
C ARG A 304 -10.27 7.76 -4.84
N HIS A 305 -9.95 7.97 -6.12
CA HIS A 305 -10.89 8.53 -7.09
C HIS A 305 -12.14 7.65 -7.24
N PHE A 306 -11.98 6.32 -7.27
CA PHE A 306 -13.11 5.40 -7.26
C PHE A 306 -13.93 5.52 -5.97
N LEU A 307 -13.28 5.56 -4.81
CA LEU A 307 -13.95 5.75 -3.54
C LEU A 307 -14.76 7.06 -3.52
N LEU A 308 -14.23 8.18 -3.99
CA LEU A 308 -14.93 9.46 -3.89
C LEU A 308 -15.95 9.73 -5.02
N TYR A 309 -15.69 9.23 -6.22
CA TYR A 309 -16.40 9.67 -7.43
C TYR A 309 -17.14 8.57 -8.21
N ALA A 310 -17.13 7.31 -7.76
CA ALA A 310 -17.78 6.19 -8.46
C ALA A 310 -19.25 6.41 -8.85
N GLN A 311 -20.01 7.24 -8.11
CA GLN A 311 -21.43 7.45 -8.38
C GLN A 311 -21.71 8.46 -9.51
N LYS A 312 -20.72 9.29 -9.88
CA LYS A 312 -20.93 10.45 -10.76
C LYS A 312 -20.63 10.19 -12.23
N GLU A 313 -20.02 9.06 -12.58
CA GLU A 313 -19.45 8.85 -13.91
C GLU A 313 -19.72 7.44 -14.45
N GLN A 314 -20.59 7.31 -15.45
CA GLN A 314 -20.72 6.08 -16.24
C GLN A 314 -19.72 6.07 -17.41
N GLY A 315 -19.07 4.91 -17.64
CA GLY A 315 -18.41 4.57 -18.91
C GLY A 315 -17.16 5.36 -19.29
N LYS A 316 -16.37 5.86 -18.33
CA LYS A 316 -15.20 6.71 -18.61
C LYS A 316 -13.87 5.96 -18.50
N VAL A 317 -13.10 5.98 -19.59
CA VAL A 317 -11.64 5.81 -19.54
C VAL A 317 -11.07 7.04 -18.82
N VAL A 318 -10.37 6.83 -17.70
CA VAL A 318 -9.70 7.91 -16.97
C VAL A 318 -8.29 8.06 -17.53
N LEU A 319 -7.98 9.23 -18.09
CA LEU A 319 -6.67 9.56 -18.64
C LEU A 319 -5.93 10.49 -17.68
N ALA A 320 -4.67 10.16 -17.38
CA ALA A 320 -3.72 11.04 -16.72
C ALA A 320 -2.56 11.29 -17.69
N SER A 321 -2.16 12.55 -17.84
CA SER A 321 -1.04 12.96 -18.68
C SER A 321 -0.07 13.79 -17.87
N ARG A 322 1.23 13.65 -18.16
CA ARG A 322 2.27 14.52 -17.60
C ARG A 322 2.48 15.73 -18.51
N GLN A 323 2.83 16.87 -17.94
CA GLN A 323 3.23 18.07 -18.68
C GLN A 323 4.54 17.84 -19.45
N ASP A 324 5.46 17.09 -18.86
CA ASP A 324 6.74 16.69 -19.46
C ASP A 324 6.86 15.16 -19.45
N GLY A 325 7.28 14.56 -20.58
CA GLY A 325 7.46 13.11 -20.68
C GLY A 325 8.61 12.57 -19.82
N GLN A 326 9.56 13.43 -19.43
CA GLN A 326 10.76 13.07 -18.67
C GLN A 326 10.69 13.48 -17.20
N LYS A 327 9.71 14.30 -16.81
CA LYS A 327 9.57 14.82 -15.45
C LYS A 327 8.20 14.51 -14.87
N LEU A 328 8.15 14.22 -13.58
CA LEU A 328 6.90 14.13 -12.81
C LEU A 328 6.94 15.20 -11.72
N SER A 329 6.05 16.19 -11.82
CA SER A 329 5.92 17.28 -10.86
C SER A 329 4.61 17.18 -10.09
N TRP A 330 4.44 18.04 -9.07
CA TRP A 330 3.16 18.20 -8.37
C TRP A 330 2.01 18.53 -9.34
N GLY A 331 2.29 19.26 -10.42
CA GLY A 331 1.36 19.63 -11.49
C GLY A 331 0.65 18.46 -12.17
N ASP A 332 1.26 17.28 -12.11
CA ASP A 332 0.79 16.08 -12.80
C ASP A 332 -0.11 15.22 -11.92
N LEU A 333 -0.15 15.47 -10.61
CA LEU A 333 -0.96 14.69 -9.67
C LEU A 333 -2.43 15.14 -9.69
N PRO A 334 -3.40 14.20 -9.81
CA PRO A 334 -4.81 14.53 -9.65
C PRO A 334 -5.07 15.07 -8.25
N GLU A 335 -6.01 16.02 -8.12
CA GLU A 335 -6.32 16.67 -6.84
C GLU A 335 -5.07 17.28 -6.16
N MET A 336 -4.13 17.83 -6.97
CA MET A 336 -2.82 18.33 -6.54
C MET A 336 -2.83 19.00 -5.17
N ALA A 337 -3.72 19.97 -4.93
CA ALA A 337 -3.72 20.74 -3.69
C ALA A 337 -3.86 19.84 -2.43
N GLU A 338 -4.76 18.85 -2.47
CA GLU A 338 -4.99 17.94 -1.36
C GLU A 338 -3.91 16.86 -1.28
N VAL A 339 -3.52 16.30 -2.42
CA VAL A 339 -2.48 15.25 -2.50
C VAL A 339 -1.12 15.79 -2.05
N GLN A 340 -0.73 16.97 -2.53
CA GLN A 340 0.50 17.64 -2.13
C GLN A 340 0.49 17.97 -0.65
N ALA A 341 -0.58 18.62 -0.15
CA ALA A 341 -0.65 19.00 1.27
C ALA A 341 -0.45 17.80 2.20
N ASN A 342 -1.14 16.68 1.94
CA ASN A 342 -1.07 15.49 2.80
C ASN A 342 0.25 14.73 2.66
N LEU A 343 0.74 14.51 1.42
CA LEU A 343 2.04 13.86 1.22
C LEU A 343 3.18 14.64 1.88
N VAL A 344 3.17 15.96 1.70
CA VAL A 344 4.17 16.86 2.28
C VAL A 344 4.07 16.89 3.80
N THR A 345 2.86 16.94 4.36
CA THR A 345 2.66 16.84 5.82
C THR A 345 3.25 15.54 6.37
N GLY A 346 2.98 14.41 5.71
CA GLY A 346 3.56 13.11 6.08
C GLY A 346 5.08 13.09 6.03
N VAL A 347 5.68 13.65 4.97
CA VAL A 347 7.15 13.69 4.81
C VAL A 347 7.77 14.57 5.87
N ARG A 348 7.23 15.77 6.12
CA ARG A 348 7.70 16.69 7.15
C ARG A 348 7.60 16.05 8.53
N PHE A 349 6.46 15.45 8.86
CA PHE A 349 6.25 14.78 10.14
C PHE A 349 7.26 13.65 10.35
N ALA A 350 7.36 12.72 9.40
CA ALA A 350 8.28 11.59 9.51
C ALA A 350 9.74 12.06 9.57
N TYR A 351 10.09 13.09 8.81
CA TYR A 351 11.43 13.65 8.79
C TYR A 351 11.79 14.34 10.12
N VAL A 352 10.92 15.18 10.68
CA VAL A 352 11.15 15.83 11.98
C VAL A 352 11.18 14.80 13.11
N TRP A 353 10.33 13.78 13.03
CA TRP A 353 10.35 12.66 13.97
C TRP A 353 11.73 11.99 14.03
N LEU A 354 12.23 11.54 12.87
CA LEU A 354 13.47 10.77 12.79
C LEU A 354 14.74 11.62 12.95
N SER A 355 14.74 12.86 12.46
CA SER A 355 15.93 13.74 12.49
C SER A 355 16.13 14.45 13.82
N ASN A 356 15.08 14.63 14.62
CA ASN A 356 15.17 15.45 15.84
C ASN A 356 14.43 14.87 17.05
N ILE A 357 13.12 14.57 16.92
CA ILE A 357 12.32 14.16 18.09
C ILE A 357 12.81 12.83 18.66
N LEU A 358 12.97 11.79 17.83
CA LEU A 358 13.45 10.47 18.28
C LEU A 358 14.85 10.56 18.91
N PRO A 359 15.87 11.18 18.29
CA PRO A 359 17.17 11.40 18.92
C PRO A 359 17.09 12.13 20.28
N GLU A 360 16.20 13.11 20.41
CA GLU A 360 15.99 13.84 21.67
C GLU A 360 15.34 12.97 22.75
N LEU A 361 14.36 12.12 22.40
CA LEU A 361 13.79 11.15 23.32
C LEU A 361 14.85 10.14 23.79
N MET A 362 15.68 9.63 22.89
CA MET A 362 16.82 8.76 23.24
C MET A 362 17.85 9.48 24.12
N MET A 363 18.11 10.76 23.85
CA MET A 363 18.99 11.57 24.69
C MET A 363 18.40 11.76 26.09
N ALA A 364 17.10 12.02 26.20
CA ALA A 364 16.40 12.16 27.48
C ALA A 364 16.51 10.89 28.34
N GLN A 365 16.44 9.71 27.73
CA GLN A 365 16.68 8.43 28.42
C GLN A 365 18.12 8.30 28.89
N LYS A 366 19.07 8.69 28.06
CA LYS A 366 20.51 8.54 28.35
C LYS A 366 21.00 9.49 29.45
N VAL A 367 20.57 10.75 29.43
CA VAL A 367 21.04 11.78 30.38
C VAL A 367 20.12 11.95 31.60
N GLY A 368 18.95 11.31 31.58
CA GLY A 368 17.89 11.45 32.58
C GLY A 368 16.96 12.63 32.31
N VAL A 369 15.66 12.40 32.53
CA VAL A 369 14.58 13.36 32.26
C VAL A 369 14.80 14.71 32.96
N ALA A 370 15.28 14.69 34.22
CA ALA A 370 15.50 15.89 35.02
C ALA A 370 16.60 16.82 34.44
N ALA A 371 17.61 16.26 33.78
CA ALA A 371 18.66 17.02 33.11
C ALA A 371 18.20 17.51 31.74
N PHE A 372 17.55 16.63 30.97
CA PHE A 372 17.10 16.91 29.60
C PHE A 372 16.08 18.06 29.52
N ARG A 373 15.07 18.06 30.41
CA ARG A 373 13.94 19.02 30.36
C ARG A 373 14.35 20.50 30.40
N ARG A 374 15.52 20.82 30.98
CA ARG A 374 16.03 22.20 31.05
C ARG A 374 16.30 22.81 29.66
N GLY A 375 16.59 21.97 28.67
CA GLY A 375 16.83 22.38 27.28
C GLY A 375 15.67 22.09 26.33
N ALA A 376 14.59 21.47 26.81
CA ALA A 376 13.48 21.00 25.99
C ALA A 376 12.12 21.31 26.64
N PRO A 377 11.66 22.58 26.63
CA PRO A 377 10.41 22.98 27.29
C PRO A 377 9.16 22.24 26.77
N TRP A 378 9.18 21.81 25.51
CA TRP A 378 8.12 21.01 24.90
C TRP A 378 7.95 19.65 25.60
N PHE A 379 9.01 19.09 26.19
CA PHE A 379 9.01 17.74 26.78
C PHE A 379 8.01 17.64 27.95
N GLU A 380 7.99 18.65 28.82
CA GLU A 380 7.10 18.70 29.99
C GLU A 380 5.62 18.85 29.62
N GLN A 381 5.30 19.13 28.35
CA GLN A 381 3.92 19.15 27.86
C GLN A 381 3.36 17.74 27.64
N PHE A 382 4.22 16.72 27.46
CA PHE A 382 3.83 15.36 27.09
C PHE A 382 4.23 14.31 28.11
N PHE A 383 5.34 14.49 28.83
CA PHE A 383 5.86 13.50 29.77
C PHE A 383 6.03 14.08 31.16
N ASN A 384 5.88 13.23 32.18
CA ASN A 384 6.10 13.63 33.56
C ASN A 384 7.60 13.89 33.79
N PRO A 385 7.97 15.08 34.30
CA PRO A 385 9.29 15.25 34.86
C PRO A 385 9.44 14.32 36.07
N GLU A 386 10.27 13.28 36.01
CA GLU A 386 10.47 12.35 37.13
C GLU A 386 10.64 13.11 38.47
N HIS A 387 9.64 13.02 39.34
CA HIS A 387 9.73 13.47 40.71
C HIS A 387 10.10 12.26 41.58
N GLY A 388 11.11 12.40 42.43
CA GLY A 388 11.38 11.42 43.49
C GLY A 388 10.15 11.19 44.38
N ALA A 389 10.18 10.17 45.25
CA ALA A 389 9.04 9.75 46.08
C ALA A 389 8.29 10.88 46.85
N LEU A 390 8.95 12.03 47.07
CA LEU A 390 8.36 13.22 47.70
C LEU A 390 7.49 14.10 46.78
N GLY A 391 7.64 14.05 45.45
CA GLY A 391 6.90 14.94 44.54
C GLY A 391 5.53 14.41 44.10
N LYS A 392 5.28 13.10 44.22
CA LYS A 392 3.93 12.51 44.09
C LYS A 392 2.91 13.09 45.08
N LEU A 393 3.38 13.68 46.19
CA LEU A 393 2.55 14.33 47.20
C LEU A 393 2.18 15.79 46.87
N LEU A 394 2.83 16.40 45.87
CA LEU A 394 2.71 17.84 45.56
C LEU A 394 2.02 18.15 44.22
N ASP A 395 1.76 17.15 43.37
CA ASP A 395 1.12 17.35 42.06
C ASP A 395 -0.40 17.61 42.18
N LYS A 396 -0.75 18.85 42.51
CA LYS A 396 -2.14 19.37 42.51
C LYS A 396 -2.58 19.95 41.16
N LYS A 397 -2.13 19.39 40.03
CA LYS A 397 -2.58 19.85 38.69
C LYS A 397 -2.94 18.72 37.70
N GLY A 398 -3.94 17.93 38.07
CA GLY A 398 -5.07 17.61 37.18
C GLY A 398 -4.89 16.69 35.95
N GLN A 399 -3.71 16.20 35.60
CA GLN A 399 -3.53 15.06 34.69
C GLN A 399 -2.15 14.43 34.95
N GLU A 400 -2.10 13.15 35.34
CA GLU A 400 -0.84 12.42 35.47
C GLU A 400 -0.27 12.20 34.06
N LEU A 401 0.79 12.93 33.71
CA LEU A 401 1.55 12.65 32.49
C LEU A 401 2.28 11.30 32.64
N PRO A 402 2.45 10.52 31.54
CA PRO A 402 3.19 9.27 31.59
C PRO A 402 4.69 9.51 31.76
N SER A 403 5.41 8.53 32.33
CA SER A 403 6.87 8.56 32.34
C SER A 403 7.37 8.14 30.96
N LEU A 404 8.39 8.83 30.43
CA LEU A 404 9.02 8.45 29.17
C LEU A 404 9.48 6.98 29.18
N ASN A 405 9.94 6.49 30.33
CA ASN A 405 10.48 5.14 30.47
C ASN A 405 9.40 4.06 30.64
N ASP A 406 8.12 4.43 30.66
CA ASP A 406 7.03 3.45 30.74
C ASP A 406 7.02 2.57 29.48
N ALA A 407 6.78 1.26 29.66
CA ALA A 407 6.83 0.29 28.56
C ALA A 407 5.84 0.62 27.42
N SER A 408 4.67 1.18 27.74
CA SER A 408 3.69 1.63 26.74
C SER A 408 4.21 2.81 25.92
N GLU A 409 4.97 3.72 26.52
CA GLU A 409 5.57 4.87 25.82
C GLU A 409 6.71 4.41 24.91
N GLN A 410 7.55 3.48 25.37
CA GLN A 410 8.59 2.87 24.54
C GLN A 410 8.00 2.14 23.33
N GLN A 411 6.95 1.35 23.56
CA GLN A 411 6.25 0.67 22.49
C GLN A 411 5.59 1.67 21.51
N ALA A 412 5.04 2.77 22.01
CA ALA A 412 4.50 3.83 21.16
C ALA A 412 5.61 4.47 20.30
N ILE A 413 6.79 4.76 20.88
CA ILE A 413 7.94 5.33 20.14
C ILE A 413 8.36 4.40 19.02
N GLU A 414 8.47 3.10 19.29
CA GLU A 414 8.78 2.09 18.26
C GLU A 414 7.74 2.06 17.14
N ILE A 415 6.44 2.12 17.47
CA ILE A 415 5.36 2.10 16.48
C ILE A 415 5.39 3.34 15.59
N VAL A 416 5.53 4.53 16.17
CA VAL A 416 5.59 5.79 15.40
C VAL A 416 6.85 5.81 14.53
N THR A 417 7.99 5.38 15.08
CA THR A 417 9.27 5.31 14.35
C THR A 417 9.19 4.36 13.16
N ALA A 418 8.66 3.15 13.37
CA ALA A 418 8.51 2.15 12.31
C ALA A 418 7.65 2.68 11.14
N TRP A 419 6.60 3.45 11.42
CA TRP A 419 5.83 4.09 10.36
C TRP A 419 6.61 5.21 9.65
N CYS A 420 7.33 6.06 10.39
CA CYS A 420 8.11 7.14 9.80
C CYS A 420 9.20 6.60 8.86
N GLU A 421 9.89 5.53 9.28
CA GLU A 421 10.88 4.83 8.48
C GLU A 421 10.26 4.19 7.24
N ASP A 422 9.15 3.46 7.39
CA ASP A 422 8.48 2.80 6.26
C ASP A 422 7.92 3.81 5.24
N TYR A 423 7.33 4.91 5.72
CA TYR A 423 6.80 5.96 4.85
C TYR A 423 7.92 6.70 4.11
N LEU A 424 8.98 7.14 4.79
CA LEU A 424 10.11 7.81 4.11
C LEU A 424 10.88 6.88 3.18
N ARG A 425 11.00 5.58 3.52
CA ARG A 425 11.51 4.57 2.60
C ARG A 425 10.68 4.53 1.33
N TRP A 426 9.36 4.40 1.46
CA TRP A 426 8.47 4.34 0.30
C TRP A 426 8.57 5.62 -0.56
N VAL A 427 8.55 6.80 0.07
CA VAL A 427 8.74 8.09 -0.63
C VAL A 427 10.10 8.14 -1.33
N ARG A 428 11.19 7.70 -0.68
CA ARG A 428 12.52 7.64 -1.31
C ARG A 428 12.50 6.74 -2.54
N GLU A 429 12.01 5.52 -2.40
CA GLU A 429 12.08 4.50 -3.45
C GLU A 429 11.24 4.90 -4.68
N ILE A 430 10.06 5.51 -4.50
CA ILE A 430 9.32 6.01 -5.67
C ILE A 430 10.10 7.07 -6.46
N HIS A 431 11.06 7.79 -5.87
CA HIS A 431 11.92 8.77 -6.56
C HIS A 431 13.18 8.15 -7.19
N GLU A 432 13.54 6.92 -6.86
CA GLU A 432 14.74 6.24 -7.37
C GLU A 432 14.48 5.51 -8.70
N CYS A 433 13.31 5.70 -9.31
CA CYS A 433 12.94 5.11 -10.60
C CYS A 433 13.84 5.64 -11.73
N ALA A 434 14.51 4.74 -12.45
CA ALA A 434 15.68 5.03 -13.28
C ALA A 434 15.47 5.95 -14.51
N LEU A 435 14.23 6.16 -14.99
CA LEU A 435 13.97 6.78 -16.29
C LEU A 435 13.01 7.99 -16.27
N GLY A 436 12.92 8.71 -15.14
CA GLY A 436 12.22 9.99 -15.08
C GLY A 436 12.61 10.79 -13.84
N GLU A 437 12.79 12.11 -13.99
CA GLU A 437 13.05 13.00 -12.87
C GLU A 437 11.74 13.21 -12.09
N ILE A 438 11.66 12.61 -10.91
CA ILE A 438 10.50 12.75 -10.03
C ILE A 438 10.77 13.93 -9.10
N GLU A 439 10.10 15.05 -9.39
CA GLU A 439 10.29 16.34 -8.74
C GLU A 439 9.21 16.60 -7.68
N LEU A 440 8.94 15.62 -6.82
CA LEU A 440 8.04 15.82 -5.67
C LEU A 440 8.85 16.20 -4.42
N PHE A 441 9.84 15.38 -4.06
CA PHE A 441 10.65 15.54 -2.87
C PHE A 441 12.15 15.42 -3.14
N ARG A 442 12.93 16.20 -2.39
CA ARG A 442 14.39 16.03 -2.29
C ARG A 442 14.65 14.89 -1.30
N THR A 443 15.00 13.72 -1.81
CA THR A 443 15.15 12.49 -0.99
C THR A 443 16.52 12.28 -0.38
N GLY A 444 17.55 12.97 -0.89
CA GLY A 444 18.92 12.91 -0.37
C GLY A 444 19.04 13.06 1.17
N PRO A 445 18.34 14.03 1.80
CA PRO A 445 18.32 14.20 3.25
C PRO A 445 17.86 12.99 4.07
N PHE A 446 17.08 12.07 3.52
CA PHE A 446 16.55 10.89 4.23
C PHE A 446 16.87 9.57 3.50
N LYS A 447 18.02 9.52 2.81
CA LYS A 447 18.46 8.32 2.09
C LYS A 447 18.88 7.16 3.01
N ASN A 448 19.52 7.47 4.14
CA ASN A 448 20.03 6.49 5.10
C ASN A 448 19.42 6.74 6.48
N PHE A 449 18.69 5.75 7.01
CA PHE A 449 18.18 5.78 8.39
C PHE A 449 19.23 5.33 9.42
N ASP A 450 20.29 4.63 8.98
CA ASP A 450 21.36 4.10 9.83
C ASP A 450 22.35 5.19 10.33
N GLY A 451 22.15 6.45 9.94
CA GLY A 451 22.95 7.61 10.36
C GLY A 451 22.07 8.75 10.86
N GLN A 452 22.68 9.76 11.50
CA GLN A 452 21.93 10.96 11.92
C GLN A 452 21.38 11.70 10.70
N ILE A 453 20.06 11.67 10.52
CA ILE A 453 19.36 12.51 9.55
C ILE A 453 19.53 13.96 9.99
N GLY A 454 20.22 14.78 9.18
CA GLY A 454 20.50 16.16 9.54
C GLY A 454 19.26 17.04 9.39
N GLY A 455 18.63 17.46 10.50
CA GLY A 455 17.36 18.20 10.49
C GLY A 455 17.34 19.57 9.78
N GLN A 456 18.49 20.08 9.32
CA GLN A 456 18.59 21.38 8.64
C GLN A 456 17.89 21.45 7.26
N TYR A 457 17.50 20.32 6.67
CA TYR A 457 16.94 20.28 5.33
C TYR A 457 15.41 20.35 5.29
N LEU A 458 14.71 20.52 6.43
CA LEU A 458 13.25 20.53 6.51
C LEU A 458 12.60 21.47 5.50
N ARG A 459 13.13 22.69 5.36
CA ARG A 459 12.67 23.72 4.41
C ARG A 459 12.86 23.34 2.93
N ASP A 460 13.82 22.47 2.65
CA ASP A 460 14.29 22.15 1.28
C ASP A 460 13.79 20.77 0.80
N LEU A 461 12.92 20.11 1.59
CA LEU A 461 12.41 18.77 1.29
C LEU A 461 11.47 18.73 0.09
N VAL A 462 10.72 19.81 -0.18
CA VAL A 462 9.70 19.84 -1.24
C VAL A 462 10.28 20.49 -2.49
N LEU A 463 10.29 19.73 -3.59
CA LEU A 463 10.69 20.26 -4.90
C LEU A 463 9.52 21.05 -5.48
N GLY A 464 9.81 22.19 -6.12
CA GLY A 464 8.77 23.05 -6.68
C GLY A 464 7.91 23.80 -5.66
N ASP A 465 8.36 23.96 -4.40
CA ASP A 465 7.63 24.75 -3.39
C ASP A 465 7.50 26.21 -3.84
N SER A 466 6.27 26.62 -4.16
CA SER A 466 5.91 27.97 -4.64
C SER A 466 5.46 28.92 -3.53
N ARG A 467 5.47 28.50 -2.26
CA ARG A 467 5.11 29.36 -1.13
C ARG A 467 6.10 30.53 -0.99
N GLU A 468 5.59 31.64 -0.45
CA GLU A 468 6.41 32.83 -0.17
C GLU A 468 7.59 32.52 0.75
N GLU A 469 8.72 33.19 0.54
CA GLU A 469 9.95 32.94 1.30
C GLU A 469 9.75 33.14 2.81
N GLY A 470 8.90 34.08 3.22
CA GLY A 470 8.55 34.28 4.62
C GLY A 470 7.86 33.07 5.26
N ARG A 471 7.06 32.30 4.51
CA ARG A 471 6.43 31.06 4.97
C ARG A 471 7.46 29.93 5.03
N LYS A 472 8.34 29.82 4.04
CA LYS A 472 9.45 28.85 4.04
C LYS A 472 10.42 29.06 5.20
N GLN A 473 10.69 30.30 5.57
CA GLN A 473 11.51 30.62 6.75
C GLN A 473 10.88 30.14 8.07
N GLN A 474 9.58 29.85 8.11
CA GLN A 474 8.95 29.27 9.30
C GLN A 474 9.18 27.77 9.43
N ASP A 475 9.68 27.10 8.38
CA ASP A 475 9.93 25.66 8.33
C ASP A 475 11.27 25.27 8.98
N GLU A 476 11.43 25.70 10.23
CA GLU A 476 12.54 25.33 11.09
C GLU A 476 12.05 24.38 12.18
N ILE A 477 12.79 23.30 12.43
CA ILE A 477 12.47 22.33 13.48
C ILE A 477 12.30 23.03 14.83
N GLN A 478 13.15 24.01 15.14
CA GLN A 478 13.08 24.77 16.38
C GLN A 478 11.74 25.52 16.54
N LYS A 479 11.24 26.14 15.47
CA LYS A 479 9.94 26.84 15.46
C LYS A 479 8.76 25.87 15.62
N ILE A 480 8.87 24.66 15.08
CA ILE A 480 7.88 23.60 15.30
C ILE A 480 7.89 23.21 16.78
N LYS A 481 9.06 22.98 17.38
CA LYS A 481 9.18 22.59 18.79
C LYS A 481 8.65 23.63 19.77
N GLU A 482 8.85 24.91 19.47
CA GLU A 482 8.31 26.00 20.28
C GLU A 482 6.77 26.01 20.33
N LYS A 483 6.13 25.42 19.33
CA LYS A 483 4.66 25.29 19.23
C LYS A 483 4.13 23.93 19.71
N LEU A 484 4.99 23.00 20.13
CA LEU A 484 4.59 21.68 20.65
C LEU A 484 3.91 21.81 22.02
N ASN A 485 2.63 22.18 21.99
CA ASN A 485 1.77 22.34 23.16
C ASN A 485 0.37 21.77 22.84
N PRO A 486 -0.01 20.63 23.43
CA PRO A 486 -1.27 19.95 23.07
C PRO A 486 -2.52 20.77 23.43
N LYS A 487 -2.43 21.63 24.45
CA LYS A 487 -3.54 22.52 24.86
C LYS A 487 -3.74 23.66 23.87
N ALA A 488 -2.65 24.24 23.38
CA ALA A 488 -2.70 25.30 22.37
C ALA A 488 -3.19 24.78 21.00
N LEU A 489 -2.97 23.50 20.73
CA LEU A 489 -3.38 22.83 19.50
C LEU A 489 -4.78 22.19 19.59
N GLU A 490 -5.48 22.35 20.72
CA GLU A 490 -6.82 21.79 20.95
C GLU A 490 -6.93 20.29 20.61
N LEU A 491 -5.86 19.53 20.89
CA LEU A 491 -5.82 18.12 20.52
C LEU A 491 -6.78 17.28 21.36
N ALA A 492 -7.68 16.57 20.67
CA ALA A 492 -8.49 15.51 21.27
C ALA A 492 -7.60 14.43 21.91
N ALA A 493 -8.08 13.79 22.98
CA ALA A 493 -7.37 12.69 23.63
C ALA A 493 -7.16 11.50 22.67
N PRO A 494 -6.06 10.72 22.77
CA PRO A 494 -4.91 10.95 23.64
C PRO A 494 -4.10 12.16 23.17
N ASN A 495 -3.74 13.04 24.10
CA ASN A 495 -3.04 14.30 23.86
C ASN A 495 -1.81 14.49 24.77
N THR A 496 -1.42 13.43 25.48
CA THR A 496 -0.21 13.33 26.31
C THR A 496 0.65 12.15 25.84
N GLY A 497 1.85 12.01 26.41
CA GLY A 497 2.80 10.96 26.06
C GLY A 497 3.24 11.04 24.60
N THR A 498 3.78 9.92 24.12
CA THR A 498 4.31 9.74 22.77
C THR A 498 3.22 9.93 21.71
N VAL A 499 2.01 9.43 21.97
CA VAL A 499 0.88 9.55 21.03
C VAL A 499 0.44 11.00 20.89
N GLY A 500 0.31 11.72 22.01
CA GLY A 500 0.02 13.14 22.02
C GLY A 500 1.10 13.97 21.32
N LEU A 501 2.37 13.64 21.56
CA LEU A 501 3.51 14.27 20.91
C LEU A 501 3.49 14.06 19.39
N ALA A 502 3.28 12.83 18.94
CA ALA A 502 3.23 12.50 17.51
C ALA A 502 2.05 13.20 16.82
N LYS A 503 0.87 13.24 17.44
CA LYS A 503 -0.30 13.99 16.93
C LYS A 503 -0.03 15.49 16.85
N ALA A 504 0.54 16.08 17.90
CA ALA A 504 0.90 17.50 17.94
C ALA A 504 1.89 17.83 16.82
N LEU A 505 2.90 16.98 16.64
CA LEU A 505 3.91 17.15 15.60
C LEU A 505 3.29 17.04 14.21
N TYR A 506 2.42 16.06 13.97
CA TYR A 506 1.74 15.90 12.67
C TYR A 506 0.91 17.14 12.32
N VAL A 507 0.13 17.68 13.27
CA VAL A 507 -0.65 18.91 13.07
C VAL A 507 0.25 20.11 12.76
N LEU A 508 1.37 20.26 13.48
CA LEU A 508 2.32 21.36 13.22
C LEU A 508 3.09 21.20 11.90
N CYS A 509 3.18 19.99 11.37
CA CYS A 509 3.81 19.70 10.09
C CYS A 509 2.88 19.94 8.89
N GLN A 510 1.59 20.27 9.11
CA GLN A 510 0.64 20.58 8.05
C GLN A 510 1.15 21.70 7.15
N TRP A 511 1.08 21.46 5.83
CA TRP A 511 1.77 22.26 4.81
C TRP A 511 1.14 23.60 4.49
#